data_AF-A0A6S6RWE1-F1
#
_entry.id   AF-A0A6S6RWE1-F1
#
_cell.length_a   1.000
_cell.length_b   1.000
_cell.length_c   1.000
_cell.angle_alpha   90.00
_cell.angle_beta   90.00
_cell.angle_gamma   90.00
#
_symmetry.space_group_name_H-M   'P 1'
#
loop_
_entity.id
_entity.type
_entity.pdbx_description
1 polymer ?
#
loop_
_entity_poly.entity_id
_entity_poly.type
_entity_poly.pdbx_seq_one_letter_code
_entity_poly.pdbx_strand_id
1 'polypeptide(L)'
;MSNTMKKQQYRDDITLIAQHGFHPLYLSYYAVFRELNEDEIIKLLNNGFAHNLKEANYNRESLRFLQPQISELAHEIFDQKTTLNAAFESYHQALDASNKKTSIQQTIGFDGLLGDWLNSDRDADDLMAIKTSGEELLETYPDNFWVQFELAWVNFHLLNDPKKAAEIFTNVADQAIQEDSPLAAVAMRYLAMTYYILGDQHSALVTIQGAISLDTSDTDQSQYELARYHAVSDDYDDSIKILKTLIKKSPLFYTQTQADPLYTDIEEVNGLLERFHTAKLEELKEECRENWIDKSLLQEPLPDGFDITTLFNEVYDKSEPLLTHQPYPLLRKKENISNKIQKNIRNNARSCAQGLSLSNELEMTQIIKKWKTLRKLGARLIYIAAIMALATIFLFIGSEVFDLREHFRLGHLSWKELVPFMIGSVVITGGIGIYLMQFRTPKTKALIDRKAALADLIEKL
;
A
#
# COMPACT_ATOMS: atom_id res chain seq x y z
N MET A 1 15.64 -36.49 13.38
CA MET A 1 15.76 -35.09 13.84
C MET A 1 15.93 -35.12 15.34
N SER A 2 16.92 -34.41 15.90
CA SER A 2 17.17 -34.41 17.35
C SER A 2 16.08 -33.62 18.09
N ASN A 3 15.78 -33.97 19.34
CA ASN A 3 14.85 -33.24 20.21
C ASN A 3 15.20 -31.74 20.32
N THR A 4 16.47 -31.38 20.18
CA THR A 4 16.95 -30.00 20.14
C THR A 4 16.39 -29.19 18.97
N MET A 5 16.18 -29.83 17.81
CA MET A 5 15.63 -29.17 16.61
C MET A 5 14.13 -28.91 16.73
N LYS A 6 13.39 -29.81 17.38
CA LYS A 6 11.98 -29.57 17.76
C LYS A 6 11.88 -28.43 18.77
N LYS A 7 12.77 -28.38 19.77
CA LYS A 7 12.79 -27.35 20.83
C LYS A 7 13.11 -25.93 20.33
N GLN A 8 14.07 -25.79 19.42
CA GLN A 8 14.34 -24.50 18.76
C GLN A 8 13.11 -24.03 17.96
N GLN A 9 12.39 -24.98 17.35
CA GLN A 9 11.14 -24.77 16.63
C GLN A 9 9.94 -24.42 17.55
N TYR A 10 10.04 -24.62 18.88
CA TYR A 10 9.09 -24.15 19.91
C TYR A 10 9.45 -22.77 20.47
N ARG A 11 10.72 -22.37 20.38
CA ARG A 11 11.23 -21.07 20.86
C ARG A 11 11.14 -19.96 19.83
N ASP A 12 11.46 -20.27 18.57
CA ASP A 12 11.56 -19.28 17.50
C ASP A 12 10.29 -19.24 16.63
N ASP A 13 9.47 -20.29 16.69
CA ASP A 13 8.21 -20.40 15.98
C ASP A 13 7.15 -20.96 16.92
N ILE A 14 5.94 -20.43 16.81
CA ILE A 14 4.76 -21.05 17.36
C ILE A 14 4.66 -22.45 16.71
N THR A 15 5.08 -23.52 17.38
CA THR A 15 4.91 -24.90 16.88
C THR A 15 3.45 -25.37 16.90
N LEU A 16 2.49 -24.44 17.02
CA LEU A 16 1.10 -24.65 16.62
C LEU A 16 0.89 -24.58 15.09
N ILE A 17 1.91 -24.18 14.32
CA ILE A 17 1.77 -23.84 12.89
C ILE A 17 1.84 -25.07 11.95
N ALA A 18 2.37 -26.22 12.39
CA ALA A 18 2.89 -27.21 11.45
C ALA A 18 1.86 -28.08 10.70
N GLN A 19 0.56 -28.04 11.03
CA GLN A 19 -0.47 -28.77 10.26
C GLN A 19 -1.60 -27.90 9.70
N HIS A 20 -1.92 -26.75 10.31
CA HIS A 20 -3.11 -25.95 9.95
C HIS A 20 -2.82 -24.45 9.74
N GLY A 21 -1.55 -24.05 9.70
CA GLY A 21 -1.16 -22.63 9.59
C GLY A 21 -1.31 -21.86 10.92
N PHE A 22 -0.71 -20.67 10.98
CA PHE A 22 -0.83 -19.75 12.11
C PHE A 22 -2.23 -19.16 12.19
N HIS A 23 -2.81 -19.09 13.40
CA HIS A 23 -4.04 -18.36 13.68
C HIS A 23 -3.87 -17.42 14.89
N PRO A 24 -4.36 -16.16 14.84
CA PRO A 24 -4.24 -15.22 15.97
C PRO A 24 -4.84 -15.68 17.29
N LEU A 25 -5.86 -16.56 17.24
CA LEU A 25 -6.53 -17.12 18.41
C LEU A 25 -5.55 -17.81 19.38
N TYR A 26 -4.47 -18.36 18.84
CA TYR A 26 -3.38 -18.97 19.60
C TYR A 26 -2.66 -18.04 20.56
N LEU A 27 -2.71 -16.74 20.30
CA LEU A 27 -2.03 -15.75 21.10
C LEU A 27 -2.85 -15.30 22.31
N SER A 28 -4.18 -15.47 22.29
CA SER A 28 -5.08 -14.97 23.34
C SER A 28 -4.69 -15.45 24.74
N TYR A 29 -4.55 -16.76 24.91
CA TYR A 29 -4.10 -17.36 26.17
C TYR A 29 -2.58 -17.33 26.32
N TYR A 30 -1.83 -17.60 25.23
CA TYR A 30 -0.37 -17.62 25.27
C TYR A 30 0.23 -16.28 25.75
N ALA A 31 -0.40 -15.16 25.41
CA ALA A 31 0.00 -13.83 25.86
C ALA A 31 -0.13 -13.64 27.38
N VAL A 32 -1.09 -14.32 28.03
CA VAL A 32 -1.25 -14.36 29.48
C VAL A 32 -0.05 -15.09 30.10
N PHE A 33 0.24 -16.32 29.65
CA PHE A 33 1.31 -17.18 30.19
C PHE A 33 2.68 -16.55 30.12
N ARG A 34 2.95 -15.88 29.01
CA ARG A 34 4.27 -15.29 28.72
C ARG A 34 4.35 -13.83 29.14
N GLU A 35 3.30 -13.31 29.77
CA GLU A 35 3.17 -11.90 30.16
C GLU A 35 3.47 -10.92 29.01
N LEU A 36 3.17 -11.30 27.77
CA LEU A 36 3.62 -10.57 26.58
C LEU A 36 3.11 -9.13 26.55
N ASN A 37 3.99 -8.18 26.24
CA ASN A 37 3.56 -6.82 25.94
C ASN A 37 3.03 -6.71 24.50
N GLU A 38 2.38 -5.58 24.19
CA GLU A 38 1.77 -5.34 22.87
C GLU A 38 2.79 -5.45 21.72
N ASP A 39 4.02 -4.93 21.90
CA ASP A 39 5.09 -5.02 20.90
C ASP A 39 5.52 -6.47 20.61
N GLU A 40 5.53 -7.32 21.63
CA GLU A 40 5.82 -8.75 21.49
C GLU A 40 4.69 -9.47 20.74
N ILE A 41 3.43 -9.13 21.02
CA ILE A 41 2.27 -9.66 20.30
C ILE A 41 2.35 -9.25 18.82
N ILE A 42 2.68 -7.99 18.52
CA ILE A 42 2.88 -7.50 17.13
C ILE A 42 3.98 -8.31 16.42
N LYS A 43 5.10 -8.60 17.09
CA LYS A 43 6.17 -9.42 16.51
C LYS A 43 5.71 -10.83 16.19
N LEU A 44 4.98 -11.47 17.11
CA LEU A 44 4.45 -12.82 16.91
C LEU A 44 3.42 -12.88 15.78
N LEU A 45 2.48 -11.92 15.72
CA LEU A 45 1.52 -11.80 14.62
C LEU A 45 2.23 -11.62 13.27
N ASN A 46 3.22 -10.74 13.19
CA ASN A 46 4.00 -10.52 11.98
C ASN A 46 4.72 -11.79 11.51
N ASN A 47 5.35 -12.51 12.43
CA ASN A 47 6.04 -13.77 12.14
C ASN A 47 5.04 -14.85 11.67
N GLY A 48 3.92 -14.99 12.38
CA GLY A 48 2.86 -15.95 12.05
C GLY A 48 2.24 -15.69 10.68
N PHE A 49 1.83 -14.46 10.39
CA PHE A 49 1.31 -14.12 9.05
C PHE A 49 2.38 -14.24 7.95
N ALA A 50 3.65 -13.92 8.24
CA ALA A 50 4.75 -14.11 7.29
C ALA A 50 5.05 -15.57 7.00
N HIS A 51 4.79 -16.45 7.97
CA HIS A 51 4.85 -17.89 7.78
C HIS A 51 3.73 -18.35 6.86
N ASN A 52 2.46 -18.03 7.17
CA ASN A 52 1.31 -18.45 6.33
C ASN A 52 1.45 -17.99 4.88
N LEU A 53 1.83 -16.73 4.67
CA LEU A 53 2.05 -16.21 3.31
C LEU A 53 3.17 -16.96 2.58
N LYS A 54 4.23 -17.36 3.29
CA LYS A 54 5.34 -18.11 2.69
C LYS A 54 4.89 -19.51 2.28
N GLU A 55 4.18 -20.23 3.16
CA GLU A 55 3.68 -21.58 2.87
C GLU A 55 2.67 -21.57 1.71
N ALA A 56 1.83 -20.55 1.63
CA ALA A 56 0.88 -20.36 0.53
C ALA A 56 1.51 -19.73 -0.74
N ASN A 57 2.84 -19.56 -0.80
CA ASN A 57 3.57 -18.96 -1.93
C ASN A 57 3.14 -17.53 -2.32
N TYR A 58 2.64 -16.75 -1.36
CA TYR A 58 2.26 -15.35 -1.55
C TYR A 58 3.37 -14.36 -1.17
N ASN A 59 3.30 -13.16 -1.76
CA ASN A 59 4.28 -12.11 -1.51
C ASN A 59 4.18 -11.57 -0.07
N ARG A 60 5.29 -11.65 0.67
CA ARG A 60 5.44 -11.10 2.03
C ARG A 60 5.31 -9.58 2.11
N GLU A 61 5.47 -8.86 1.00
CA GLU A 61 5.32 -7.40 0.97
C GLU A 61 3.93 -6.94 1.39
N SER A 62 2.89 -7.78 1.23
CA SER A 62 1.53 -7.54 1.72
C SER A 62 1.50 -7.16 3.20
N LEU A 63 2.38 -7.74 4.03
CA LEU A 63 2.44 -7.47 5.47
C LEU A 63 2.85 -6.05 5.81
N ARG A 64 3.69 -5.42 4.99
CA ARG A 64 4.06 -4.01 5.19
C ARG A 64 2.85 -3.09 5.07
N PHE A 65 1.87 -3.48 4.25
CA PHE A 65 0.66 -2.70 4.05
C PHE A 65 -0.39 -2.96 5.13
N LEU A 66 -0.29 -4.09 5.84
CA LEU A 66 -1.19 -4.53 6.91
C LEU A 66 -0.74 -4.11 8.31
N GLN A 67 0.41 -3.43 8.47
CA GLN A 67 0.92 -3.05 9.80
C GLN A 67 -0.12 -2.35 10.69
N PRO A 68 -0.93 -1.38 10.21
CA PRO A 68 -1.96 -0.77 11.05
C PRO A 68 -2.99 -1.78 11.57
N GLN A 69 -3.43 -2.71 10.72
CA GLN A 69 -4.39 -3.75 11.08
C GLN A 69 -3.79 -4.80 12.02
N ILE A 70 -2.50 -5.11 11.84
CA ILE A 70 -1.78 -6.03 12.74
C ILE A 70 -1.62 -5.39 14.13
N SER A 71 -1.34 -4.08 14.20
CA SER A 71 -1.31 -3.34 15.46
C SER A 71 -2.68 -3.29 16.15
N GLU A 72 -3.76 -3.03 15.40
CA GLU A 72 -5.12 -3.06 15.93
C GLU A 72 -5.48 -4.44 16.51
N LEU A 73 -5.17 -5.52 15.78
CA LEU A 73 -5.35 -6.89 16.26
C LEU A 73 -4.48 -7.20 17.49
N ALA A 74 -3.25 -6.70 17.54
CA ALA A 74 -2.37 -6.88 18.71
C ALA A 74 -2.95 -6.19 19.95
N HIS A 75 -3.53 -5.01 19.77
CA HIS A 75 -4.22 -4.29 20.83
C HIS A 75 -5.44 -5.06 21.33
N GLU A 76 -6.27 -5.60 20.43
CA GLU A 76 -7.41 -6.47 20.82
C GLU A 76 -6.97 -7.69 21.63
N ILE A 77 -5.89 -8.37 21.19
CA ILE A 77 -5.32 -9.52 21.93
C ILE A 77 -4.76 -9.08 23.28
N PHE A 78 -4.14 -7.91 23.36
CA PHE A 78 -3.61 -7.36 24.60
C PHE A 78 -4.72 -6.99 25.60
N ASP A 79 -5.84 -6.47 25.13
CA ASP A 79 -7.03 -6.20 25.95
C ASP A 79 -7.69 -7.49 26.46
N GLN A 80 -7.78 -8.52 25.59
CA GLN A 80 -8.22 -9.85 26.00
C GLN A 80 -7.30 -10.45 27.06
N LYS A 81 -5.98 -10.36 26.86
CA LYS A 81 -4.98 -10.78 27.85
C LYS A 81 -5.21 -10.08 29.19
N THR A 82 -5.38 -8.76 29.18
CA THR A 82 -5.58 -7.96 30.40
C THR A 82 -6.87 -8.35 31.12
N THR A 83 -7.94 -8.58 30.37
CA THR A 83 -9.23 -9.06 30.92
C THR A 83 -9.08 -10.43 31.57
N LEU A 84 -8.38 -11.35 30.90
CA LEU A 84 -8.19 -12.70 31.39
C LEU A 84 -7.27 -12.76 32.62
N ASN A 85 -6.21 -11.93 32.65
CA ASN A 85 -5.37 -11.76 33.83
C ASN A 85 -6.16 -11.24 35.03
N ALA A 86 -7.03 -10.24 34.82
CA ALA A 86 -7.87 -9.71 35.89
C ALA A 86 -8.87 -10.76 36.42
N ALA A 87 -9.42 -11.60 35.54
CA ALA A 87 -10.29 -12.72 35.93
C ALA A 87 -9.52 -13.76 36.76
N PHE A 88 -8.31 -14.12 36.31
CA PHE A 88 -7.41 -15.02 37.02
C PHE A 88 -7.05 -14.51 38.43
N GLU A 89 -6.64 -13.24 38.55
CA GLU A 89 -6.34 -12.62 39.85
C GLU A 89 -7.56 -12.60 40.77
N SER A 90 -8.75 -12.29 40.21
CA SER A 90 -10.00 -12.28 40.97
C SER A 90 -10.37 -13.67 41.49
N TYR A 91 -10.14 -14.71 40.68
CA TYR A 91 -10.34 -16.10 41.09
C TYR A 91 -9.41 -16.48 42.24
N HIS A 92 -8.12 -16.13 42.16
CA HIS A 92 -7.16 -16.38 43.24
C HIS A 92 -7.54 -15.65 44.53
N GLN A 93 -8.01 -14.41 44.45
CA GLN A 93 -8.51 -13.66 45.60
C GLN A 93 -9.74 -14.32 46.22
N ALA A 94 -10.67 -14.81 45.40
CA ALA A 94 -11.87 -15.53 45.86
C ALA A 94 -11.49 -16.87 46.54
N LEU A 95 -10.50 -17.59 46.01
CA LEU A 95 -9.96 -18.79 46.64
C LEU A 95 -9.32 -18.47 48.00
N ASP A 96 -8.56 -17.38 48.12
CA ASP A 96 -7.92 -16.97 49.39
C ASP A 96 -8.96 -16.62 50.46
N ALA A 97 -10.00 -15.90 50.05
CA ALA A 97 -11.15 -15.59 50.90
C ALA A 97 -11.92 -16.84 51.36
N SER A 98 -11.90 -17.92 50.57
CA SER A 98 -12.59 -19.18 50.89
C SER A 98 -11.84 -20.09 51.89
N ASN A 99 -10.73 -19.64 52.49
CA ASN A 99 -9.84 -20.42 53.37
C ASN A 99 -9.23 -21.67 52.71
N LYS A 100 -9.25 -21.78 51.37
CA LYS A 100 -8.62 -22.87 50.61
C LYS A 100 -7.12 -22.63 50.36
N LYS A 101 -6.38 -22.22 51.40
CA LYS A 101 -4.99 -21.76 51.29
C LYS A 101 -4.03 -22.77 50.63
N THR A 102 -4.23 -24.06 50.86
CA THR A 102 -3.45 -25.14 50.24
C THR A 102 -3.70 -25.25 48.73
N SER A 103 -4.95 -25.05 48.29
CA SER A 103 -5.33 -25.07 46.87
C SER A 103 -4.63 -23.97 46.08
N ILE A 104 -4.54 -22.78 46.68
CA ILE A 104 -3.89 -21.62 46.06
C ILE A 104 -2.40 -21.83 45.89
N GLN A 105 -1.71 -22.32 46.93
CA GLN A 105 -0.27 -22.56 46.85
C GLN A 105 0.09 -23.62 45.82
N GLN A 106 -0.75 -24.65 45.67
CA GLN A 106 -0.53 -25.69 44.68
C GLN A 106 -0.91 -25.24 43.26
N THR A 107 -1.93 -24.39 43.10
CA THR A 107 -2.27 -23.76 41.81
C THR A 107 -1.11 -22.87 41.33
N ILE A 108 -0.68 -21.91 42.16
CA ILE A 108 0.49 -21.05 41.86
C ILE A 108 1.74 -21.87 41.54
N GLY A 109 1.92 -23.01 42.22
CA GLY A 109 3.02 -23.94 41.94
C GLY A 109 2.94 -24.59 40.56
N PHE A 110 1.75 -24.98 40.12
CA PHE A 110 1.50 -25.54 38.80
C PHE A 110 1.70 -24.49 37.70
N ASP A 111 1.13 -23.29 37.87
CA ASP A 111 1.27 -22.18 36.92
C ASP A 111 2.75 -21.81 36.75
N GLY A 112 3.50 -21.77 37.86
CA GLY A 112 4.94 -21.54 37.88
C GLY A 112 5.74 -22.62 37.16
N LEU A 113 5.36 -23.90 37.30
CA LEU A 113 6.01 -25.02 36.60
C LEU A 113 5.78 -24.94 35.08
N LEU A 114 4.56 -24.63 34.65
CA LEU A 114 4.21 -24.47 33.24
C LEU A 114 4.90 -23.25 32.63
N GLY A 115 4.87 -22.11 33.33
CA GLY A 115 5.59 -20.89 32.94
C GLY A 115 7.10 -21.11 32.82
N ASP A 116 7.71 -21.77 33.81
CA ASP A 116 9.13 -22.14 33.79
C ASP A 116 9.49 -23.01 32.58
N TRP A 117 8.68 -24.01 32.28
CA TRP A 117 8.93 -24.92 31.16
C TRP A 117 8.88 -24.19 29.82
N LEU A 118 7.88 -23.31 29.62
CA LEU A 118 7.80 -22.49 28.42
C LEU A 118 9.01 -21.55 28.27
N ASN A 119 9.59 -21.10 29.39
CA ASN A 119 10.73 -20.17 29.41
C ASN A 119 12.10 -20.86 29.37
N SER A 120 12.20 -22.18 29.53
CA SER A 120 13.46 -22.91 29.69
C SER A 120 13.70 -23.99 28.62
N ASP A 121 14.93 -24.47 28.49
CA ASP A 121 15.31 -25.55 27.56
C ASP A 121 14.96 -26.97 28.08
N ARG A 122 13.91 -27.07 28.90
CA ARG A 122 13.49 -28.29 29.62
C ARG A 122 13.06 -29.42 28.68
N ASP A 123 13.22 -30.66 29.13
CA ASP A 123 13.05 -31.89 28.32
C ASP A 123 11.59 -32.36 28.27
N ALA A 124 11.30 -33.34 27.40
CA ALA A 124 9.96 -33.94 27.28
C ALA A 124 9.51 -34.63 28.58
N ASP A 125 10.45 -35.07 29.41
CA ASP A 125 10.17 -35.67 30.72
C ASP A 125 9.58 -34.62 31.70
N ASP A 126 9.98 -33.35 31.56
CA ASP A 126 9.43 -32.25 32.37
C ASP A 126 7.96 -31.96 31.99
N LEU A 127 7.58 -32.19 30.73
CA LEU A 127 6.20 -32.03 30.28
C LEU A 127 5.26 -33.07 30.88
N MET A 128 5.74 -34.33 31.00
CA MET A 128 4.98 -35.38 31.68
C MET A 128 4.86 -35.09 33.19
N ALA A 129 5.89 -34.52 33.81
CA ALA A 129 5.82 -34.09 35.21
C ALA A 129 4.79 -32.98 35.42
N ILE A 130 4.70 -32.00 34.50
CA ILE A 130 3.65 -30.96 34.53
C ILE A 130 2.28 -31.61 34.42
N LYS A 131 2.06 -32.48 33.44
CA LYS A 131 0.79 -33.21 33.28
C LYS A 131 0.38 -33.92 34.57
N THR A 132 1.29 -34.73 35.15
CA THR A 132 1.02 -35.46 36.39
C THR A 132 0.71 -34.52 37.55
N SER A 133 1.46 -33.42 37.70
CA SER A 133 1.20 -32.43 38.76
C SER A 133 -0.17 -31.78 38.61
N GLY A 134 -0.62 -31.51 37.39
CA GLY A 134 -1.96 -30.99 37.12
C GLY A 134 -3.06 -32.01 37.43
N GLU A 135 -2.85 -33.29 37.06
CA GLU A 135 -3.79 -34.38 37.38
C GLU A 135 -3.92 -34.60 38.90
N GLU A 136 -2.80 -34.66 39.64
CA GLU A 136 -2.80 -34.76 41.11
C GLU A 136 -3.49 -33.57 41.78
N LEU A 137 -3.34 -32.37 41.20
CA LEU A 137 -4.01 -31.18 41.71
C LEU A 137 -5.53 -31.25 41.53
N LEU A 138 -5.99 -31.76 40.39
CA LEU A 138 -7.42 -31.95 40.11
C LEU A 138 -8.04 -33.11 40.88
N GLU A 139 -7.26 -34.14 41.25
CA GLU A 139 -7.73 -35.16 42.20
C GLU A 139 -8.05 -34.57 43.57
N THR A 140 -7.28 -33.55 43.98
CA THR A 140 -7.46 -32.86 45.26
C THR A 140 -8.51 -31.72 45.18
N TYR A 141 -8.58 -31.03 44.04
CA TYR A 141 -9.48 -29.90 43.80
C TYR A 141 -10.19 -30.04 42.43
N PRO A 142 -11.21 -30.91 42.34
CA PRO A 142 -11.88 -31.19 41.08
C PRO A 142 -12.57 -29.97 40.47
N ASP A 143 -12.96 -28.99 41.28
CA ASP A 143 -13.67 -27.77 40.83
C ASP A 143 -12.72 -26.64 40.41
N ASN A 144 -11.40 -26.87 40.34
CA ASN A 144 -10.45 -25.85 39.90
C ASN A 144 -10.41 -25.76 38.37
N PHE A 145 -11.37 -25.04 37.79
CA PHE A 145 -11.52 -24.91 36.34
C PHE A 145 -10.35 -24.17 35.66
N TRP A 146 -9.56 -23.36 36.38
CA TRP A 146 -8.34 -22.75 35.84
C TRP A 146 -7.24 -23.78 35.60
N VAL A 147 -6.98 -24.64 36.59
CA VAL A 147 -6.04 -25.77 36.44
C VAL A 147 -6.53 -26.74 35.37
N GLN A 148 -7.85 -27.00 35.31
CA GLN A 148 -8.43 -27.81 34.23
C GLN A 148 -8.16 -27.16 32.86
N PHE A 149 -8.35 -25.85 32.71
CA PHE A 149 -8.07 -25.15 31.46
C PHE A 149 -6.62 -25.35 31.03
N GLU A 150 -5.67 -25.10 31.92
CA GLU A 150 -4.24 -25.22 31.63
C GLU A 150 -3.85 -26.65 31.28
N LEU A 151 -4.38 -27.63 32.02
CA LEU A 151 -4.16 -29.03 31.72
C LEU A 151 -4.74 -29.40 30.34
N ALA A 152 -5.92 -28.88 29.97
CA ALA A 152 -6.50 -29.08 28.64
C ALA A 152 -5.61 -28.45 27.56
N TRP A 153 -5.11 -27.23 27.79
CA TRP A 153 -4.20 -26.53 26.90
C TRP A 153 -2.88 -27.32 26.70
N VAL A 154 -2.30 -27.87 27.77
CA VAL A 154 -1.11 -28.74 27.73
C VAL A 154 -1.40 -30.01 26.92
N ASN A 155 -2.54 -30.68 27.17
CA ASN A 155 -2.93 -31.87 26.42
C ASN A 155 -3.07 -31.57 24.92
N PHE A 156 -3.70 -30.44 24.60
CA PHE A 156 -3.92 -30.03 23.22
C PHE A 156 -2.63 -29.63 22.50
N HIS A 157 -1.87 -28.68 23.05
CA HIS A 157 -0.76 -28.04 22.34
C HIS A 157 0.60 -28.74 22.52
N LEU A 158 0.82 -29.38 23.67
CA LEU A 158 2.14 -29.91 24.01
C LEU A 158 2.20 -31.43 23.92
N LEU A 159 1.12 -32.12 24.29
CA LEU A 159 1.05 -33.58 24.27
C LEU A 159 0.37 -34.15 23.02
N ASN A 160 -0.27 -33.30 22.21
CA ASN A 160 -1.01 -33.70 21.00
C ASN A 160 -2.08 -34.78 21.29
N ASP A 161 -2.81 -34.61 22.40
CA ASP A 161 -3.97 -35.42 22.80
C ASP A 161 -5.27 -34.58 22.75
N PRO A 162 -5.82 -34.34 21.54
CA PRO A 162 -7.02 -33.54 21.37
C PRO A 162 -8.26 -34.21 21.98
N LYS A 163 -8.29 -35.54 22.13
CA LYS A 163 -9.42 -36.21 22.78
C LYS A 163 -9.49 -35.86 24.24
N LYS A 164 -8.35 -35.96 24.94
CA LYS A 164 -8.30 -35.61 26.35
C LYS A 164 -8.54 -34.12 26.58
N ALA A 165 -7.99 -33.28 25.71
CA ALA A 165 -8.23 -31.84 25.76
C ALA A 165 -9.72 -31.50 25.61
N ALA A 166 -10.45 -32.13 24.67
CA ALA A 166 -11.87 -31.88 24.47
C ALA A 166 -12.71 -32.20 25.72
N GLU A 167 -12.44 -33.34 26.36
CA GLU A 167 -13.11 -33.73 27.61
C GLU A 167 -12.92 -32.66 28.70
N ILE A 168 -11.68 -32.20 28.89
CA ILE A 168 -11.35 -31.25 29.95
C ILE A 168 -11.89 -29.86 29.60
N PHE A 169 -11.71 -29.37 28.37
CA PHE A 169 -12.24 -28.07 27.94
C PHE A 169 -13.76 -28.00 28.03
N THR A 170 -14.48 -29.11 27.79
CA THR A 170 -15.94 -29.16 27.98
C THR A 170 -16.30 -28.91 29.44
N ASN A 171 -15.64 -29.59 30.38
CA ASN A 171 -15.86 -29.38 31.81
C ASN A 171 -15.54 -27.94 32.24
N VAL A 172 -14.44 -27.38 31.73
CA VAL A 172 -14.05 -25.99 32.00
C VAL A 172 -15.12 -25.02 31.50
N ALA A 173 -15.57 -25.16 30.26
CA ALA A 173 -16.58 -24.29 29.68
C ALA A 173 -17.88 -24.35 30.49
N ASP A 174 -18.35 -25.54 30.86
CA ASP A 174 -19.57 -25.73 31.64
C ASP A 174 -19.50 -25.10 33.05
N GLN A 175 -18.35 -25.24 33.73
CA GLN A 175 -18.13 -24.65 35.06
C GLN A 175 -17.95 -23.13 34.99
N ALA A 176 -17.13 -22.65 34.05
CA ALA A 176 -16.78 -21.25 33.94
C ALA A 176 -17.92 -20.37 33.42
N ILE A 177 -18.91 -20.92 32.68
CA ILE A 177 -20.04 -20.13 32.14
C ILE A 177 -20.74 -19.27 33.19
N GLN A 178 -20.84 -19.75 34.44
CA GLN A 178 -21.54 -19.04 35.51
C GLN A 178 -20.61 -18.22 36.41
N GLU A 179 -19.33 -18.59 36.49
CA GLU A 179 -18.38 -18.06 37.48
C GLU A 179 -17.31 -17.15 36.86
N ASP A 180 -16.94 -17.38 35.60
CA ASP A 180 -15.87 -16.70 34.87
C ASP A 180 -16.16 -16.68 33.35
N SER A 181 -17.05 -15.79 32.94
CA SER A 181 -17.45 -15.66 31.53
C SER A 181 -16.27 -15.42 30.56
N PRO A 182 -15.24 -14.62 30.90
CA PRO A 182 -14.05 -14.49 30.06
C PRO A 182 -13.33 -15.83 29.83
N LEU A 183 -13.06 -16.60 30.88
CA LEU A 183 -12.42 -17.90 30.74
C LEU A 183 -13.31 -18.88 29.97
N ALA A 184 -14.62 -18.88 30.21
CA ALA A 184 -15.57 -19.74 29.50
C ALA A 184 -15.52 -19.50 27.99
N ALA A 185 -15.52 -18.24 27.55
CA ALA A 185 -15.43 -17.90 26.13
C ALA A 185 -14.11 -18.39 25.51
N VAL A 186 -12.99 -18.25 26.23
CA VAL A 186 -11.68 -18.75 25.78
C VAL A 186 -11.68 -20.29 25.73
N ALA A 187 -12.23 -20.97 26.74
CA ALA A 187 -12.34 -22.43 26.80
C ALA A 187 -13.16 -22.97 25.62
N MET A 188 -14.30 -22.34 25.32
CA MET A 188 -15.12 -22.69 24.17
C MET A 188 -14.38 -22.48 22.85
N ARG A 189 -13.58 -21.42 22.70
CA ARG A 189 -12.74 -21.22 21.50
C ARG A 189 -11.74 -22.36 21.29
N TYR A 190 -11.02 -22.77 22.33
CA TYR A 190 -10.08 -23.90 22.25
C TYR A 190 -10.81 -25.23 22.06
N LEU A 191 -11.97 -25.42 22.68
CA LEU A 191 -12.81 -26.59 22.50
C LEU A 191 -13.31 -26.71 21.05
N ALA A 192 -13.77 -25.62 20.45
CA ALA A 192 -14.23 -25.59 19.06
C ALA A 192 -13.11 -26.04 18.10
N MET A 193 -11.90 -25.52 18.32
CA MET A 193 -10.74 -25.95 17.56
C MET A 193 -10.39 -27.42 17.80
N THR A 194 -10.52 -27.88 19.05
CA THR A 194 -10.26 -29.28 19.38
C THR A 194 -11.23 -30.20 18.64
N TYR A 195 -12.51 -29.86 18.61
CA TYR A 195 -13.51 -30.59 17.81
C TYR A 195 -13.19 -30.57 16.32
N TYR A 196 -12.74 -29.43 15.79
CA TYR A 196 -12.28 -29.36 14.40
C TYR A 196 -11.12 -30.34 14.12
N ILE A 197 -10.10 -30.40 14.97
CA ILE A 197 -8.98 -31.36 14.81
C ILE A 197 -9.46 -32.82 14.92
N LEU A 198 -10.46 -33.07 15.76
CA LEU A 198 -11.08 -34.39 15.91
C LEU A 198 -11.99 -34.77 14.72
N GLY A 199 -12.26 -33.84 13.80
CA GLY A 199 -13.17 -34.03 12.67
C GLY A 199 -14.65 -33.90 13.04
N ASP A 200 -14.98 -33.43 14.25
CA ASP A 200 -16.35 -33.15 14.67
C ASP A 200 -16.73 -31.70 14.34
N GLN A 201 -17.07 -31.48 13.07
CA GLN A 201 -17.33 -30.17 12.50
C GLN A 201 -18.57 -29.51 13.11
N HIS A 202 -19.61 -30.31 13.42
CA HIS A 202 -20.84 -29.81 14.03
C HIS A 202 -20.58 -29.28 15.44
N SER A 203 -19.87 -30.06 16.27
CA SER A 203 -19.51 -29.61 17.61
C SER A 203 -18.58 -28.39 17.56
N ALA A 204 -17.66 -28.30 16.59
CA ALA A 204 -16.83 -27.11 16.40
C ALA A 204 -17.67 -25.84 16.15
N LEU A 205 -18.64 -25.93 15.22
CA LEU A 205 -19.56 -24.84 14.89
C LEU A 205 -20.41 -24.38 16.08
N VAL A 206 -21.09 -25.31 16.75
CA VAL A 206 -21.93 -24.99 17.92
C VAL A 206 -21.10 -24.36 19.03
N THR A 207 -19.89 -24.89 19.27
CA THR A 207 -19.04 -24.39 20.34
C THR A 207 -18.52 -22.97 20.06
N ILE A 208 -18.09 -22.66 18.83
CA ILE A 208 -17.63 -21.29 18.51
C ILE A 208 -18.77 -20.27 18.59
N GLN A 209 -20.00 -20.65 18.22
CA GLN A 209 -21.18 -19.79 18.35
C GLN A 209 -21.49 -19.51 19.82
N GLY A 210 -21.32 -20.52 20.69
CA GLY A 210 -21.37 -20.36 22.14
C GLY A 210 -20.32 -19.36 22.65
N ALA A 211 -19.06 -19.49 22.20
CA ALA A 211 -17.99 -18.58 22.57
C ALA A 211 -18.28 -17.12 22.17
N ILE A 212 -18.79 -16.90 20.95
CA ILE A 212 -19.19 -15.59 20.44
C ILE A 212 -20.35 -15.01 21.27
N SER A 213 -21.27 -15.85 21.72
CA SER A 213 -22.42 -15.41 22.53
C SER A 213 -22.03 -14.98 23.94
N LEU A 214 -20.96 -15.57 24.50
CA LEU A 214 -20.42 -15.22 25.82
C LEU A 214 -19.49 -14.00 25.76
N ASP A 215 -18.69 -13.88 24.70
CA ASP A 215 -17.80 -12.75 24.52
C ASP A 215 -18.54 -11.57 23.87
N THR A 216 -19.10 -10.69 24.69
CA THR A 216 -19.78 -9.46 24.23
C THR A 216 -18.90 -8.50 23.43
N SER A 217 -17.58 -8.73 23.38
CA SER A 217 -16.67 -7.93 22.55
C SER A 217 -16.73 -8.26 21.05
N ASP A 218 -17.49 -9.29 20.63
CA ASP A 218 -17.71 -9.73 19.23
C ASP A 218 -16.48 -9.48 18.34
N THR A 219 -15.38 -10.19 18.65
CA THR A 219 -14.14 -9.96 17.91
C THR A 219 -14.26 -10.47 16.48
N ASP A 220 -13.82 -9.65 15.53
CA ASP A 220 -13.80 -10.01 14.10
C ASP A 220 -12.99 -11.32 13.86
N GLN A 221 -12.03 -11.64 14.74
CA GLN A 221 -11.32 -12.94 14.73
C GLN A 221 -12.20 -14.14 15.09
N SER A 222 -13.14 -14.01 16.03
CA SER A 222 -14.07 -15.10 16.36
C SER A 222 -15.04 -15.33 15.22
N GLN A 223 -15.50 -14.27 14.57
CA GLN A 223 -16.30 -14.36 13.34
C GLN A 223 -15.49 -15.02 12.20
N TYR A 224 -14.21 -14.70 12.08
CA TYR A 224 -13.34 -15.36 11.09
C TYR A 224 -13.22 -16.86 11.35
N GLU A 225 -13.06 -17.29 12.61
CA GLU A 225 -13.06 -18.71 12.98
C GLU A 225 -14.40 -19.40 12.71
N LEU A 226 -15.51 -18.73 13.02
CA LEU A 226 -16.84 -19.23 12.66
C LEU A 226 -16.95 -19.46 11.15
N ALA A 227 -16.46 -18.53 10.33
CA ALA A 227 -16.42 -18.71 8.88
C ALA A 227 -15.58 -19.92 8.44
N ARG A 228 -14.46 -20.20 9.12
CA ARG A 228 -13.62 -21.38 8.83
C ARG A 228 -14.37 -22.66 9.13
N TYR A 229 -15.05 -22.75 10.27
CA TYR A 229 -15.82 -23.94 10.61
C TYR A 229 -17.04 -24.15 9.72
N HIS A 230 -17.69 -23.08 9.24
CA HIS A 230 -18.73 -23.20 8.21
C HIS A 230 -18.14 -23.80 6.93
N ALA A 231 -16.99 -23.30 6.46
CA ALA A 231 -16.35 -23.82 5.27
C ALA A 231 -15.91 -25.28 5.39
N VAL A 232 -15.36 -25.68 6.54
CA VAL A 232 -14.97 -27.08 6.78
C VAL A 232 -16.21 -27.99 6.85
N SER A 233 -17.37 -27.47 7.25
CA SER A 233 -18.65 -28.19 7.28
C SER A 233 -19.41 -28.18 5.95
N ASP A 234 -18.74 -27.78 4.85
CA ASP A 234 -19.31 -27.60 3.52
C ASP A 234 -20.48 -26.57 3.44
N ASP A 235 -20.58 -25.69 4.44
CA ASP A 235 -21.53 -24.58 4.48
C ASP A 235 -20.89 -23.29 3.95
N TYR A 236 -20.57 -23.30 2.66
CA TYR A 236 -19.83 -22.21 2.02
C TYR A 236 -20.62 -20.90 1.97
N ASP A 237 -21.96 -20.96 1.90
CA ASP A 237 -22.81 -19.77 1.83
C ASP A 237 -22.68 -18.89 3.07
N ASP A 238 -22.77 -19.48 4.27
CA ASP A 238 -22.60 -18.75 5.52
C ASP A 238 -21.15 -18.34 5.75
N SER A 239 -20.17 -19.19 5.40
CA SER A 239 -18.76 -18.82 5.42
C SER A 239 -18.49 -17.56 4.57
N ILE A 240 -18.94 -17.55 3.32
CA ILE A 240 -18.78 -16.43 2.38
C ILE A 240 -19.48 -15.17 2.88
N LYS A 241 -20.67 -15.31 3.46
CA LYS A 241 -21.42 -14.19 4.02
C LYS A 241 -20.65 -13.51 5.16
N ILE A 242 -20.04 -14.29 6.05
CA ILE A 242 -19.21 -13.77 7.15
C ILE A 242 -17.93 -13.15 6.59
N LEU A 243 -17.18 -13.89 5.76
CA LEU A 243 -15.92 -13.40 5.15
C LEU A 243 -16.13 -12.11 4.36
N LYS A 244 -17.22 -11.99 3.61
CA LYS A 244 -17.57 -10.76 2.88
C LYS A 244 -17.71 -9.55 3.81
N THR A 245 -18.25 -9.74 5.00
CA THR A 245 -18.40 -8.68 6.00
C THR A 245 -17.04 -8.30 6.58
N LEU A 246 -16.23 -9.30 6.93
CA LEU A 246 -14.88 -9.11 7.49
C LEU A 246 -13.91 -8.44 6.51
N ILE A 247 -13.86 -8.91 5.26
CA ILE A 247 -12.97 -8.36 4.22
C ILE A 247 -13.30 -6.89 3.90
N LYS A 248 -14.59 -6.52 3.95
CA LYS A 248 -15.01 -5.12 3.83
C LYS A 248 -14.49 -4.27 4.99
N LYS A 249 -14.56 -4.78 6.22
CA LYS A 249 -14.05 -4.09 7.41
C LYS A 249 -12.53 -3.92 7.32
N SER A 250 -11.77 -5.00 7.10
CA SER A 250 -10.30 -4.98 7.16
C SER A 250 -9.64 -5.79 6.03
N PRO A 251 -8.58 -5.26 5.36
CA PRO A 251 -7.82 -6.02 4.36
C PRO A 251 -7.00 -7.17 4.97
N LEU A 252 -6.88 -7.21 6.30
CA LEU A 252 -6.24 -8.32 7.02
C LEU A 252 -6.94 -9.63 6.72
N PHE A 253 -8.27 -9.67 6.84
CA PHE A 253 -9.05 -10.89 6.61
C PHE A 253 -8.97 -11.38 5.17
N TYR A 254 -8.81 -10.50 4.18
CA TYR A 254 -8.53 -10.93 2.81
C TYR A 254 -7.23 -11.75 2.75
N THR A 255 -6.17 -11.22 3.38
CA THR A 255 -4.84 -11.82 3.34
C THR A 255 -4.77 -13.09 4.18
N GLN A 256 -5.48 -13.10 5.32
CA GLN A 256 -5.62 -14.28 6.18
C GLN A 256 -6.37 -15.38 5.43
N THR A 257 -7.51 -15.08 4.80
CA THR A 257 -8.27 -16.04 3.97
C THR A 257 -7.42 -16.58 2.82
N GLN A 258 -6.71 -15.69 2.11
CA GLN A 258 -5.86 -16.06 0.98
C GLN A 258 -4.73 -17.02 1.39
N ALA A 259 -4.20 -16.89 2.60
CA ALA A 259 -3.08 -17.68 3.10
C ALA A 259 -3.50 -18.84 4.02
N ASP A 260 -4.81 -19.05 4.23
CA ASP A 260 -5.33 -20.13 5.06
C ASP A 260 -5.36 -21.44 4.27
N PRO A 261 -4.69 -22.51 4.73
CA PRO A 261 -4.75 -23.81 4.07
C PRO A 261 -6.18 -24.32 3.89
N LEU A 262 -7.10 -23.96 4.80
CA LEU A 262 -8.50 -24.40 4.73
C LEU A 262 -9.27 -23.84 3.53
N TYR A 263 -8.88 -22.68 3.01
CA TYR A 263 -9.57 -22.03 1.90
C TYR A 263 -8.89 -22.26 0.54
N THR A 264 -7.70 -22.87 0.51
CA THR A 264 -6.89 -22.97 -0.70
C THR A 264 -7.63 -23.66 -1.84
N ASP A 265 -8.36 -24.73 -1.54
CA ASP A 265 -9.06 -25.55 -2.54
C ASP A 265 -10.57 -25.26 -2.65
N ILE A 266 -11.08 -24.22 -1.98
CA ILE A 266 -12.52 -23.88 -1.97
C ILE A 266 -12.82 -22.84 -3.07
N GLU A 267 -13.43 -23.28 -4.17
CA GLU A 267 -13.69 -22.46 -5.36
C GLU A 267 -14.56 -21.23 -5.03
N GLU A 268 -15.58 -21.37 -4.20
CA GLU A 268 -16.52 -20.31 -3.88
C GLU A 268 -15.87 -19.17 -3.07
N VAL A 269 -14.95 -19.52 -2.16
CA VAL A 269 -14.15 -18.58 -1.38
C VAL A 269 -13.10 -17.90 -2.26
N ASN A 270 -12.43 -18.66 -3.12
CA ASN A 270 -11.49 -18.10 -4.11
C ASN A 270 -12.21 -17.11 -5.05
N GLY A 271 -13.40 -17.46 -5.52
CA GLY A 271 -14.26 -16.57 -6.30
C GLY A 271 -14.70 -15.33 -5.52
N LEU A 272 -14.87 -15.40 -4.20
CA LEU A 272 -15.11 -14.23 -3.35
C LEU A 272 -13.91 -13.28 -3.35
N LEU A 273 -12.70 -13.82 -3.13
CA LEU A 273 -11.46 -13.04 -3.10
C LEU A 273 -11.21 -12.36 -4.46
N GLU A 274 -11.38 -13.10 -5.56
CA GLU A 274 -11.25 -12.55 -6.92
C GLU A 274 -12.25 -11.42 -7.19
N ARG A 275 -13.51 -11.56 -6.76
CA ARG A 275 -14.51 -10.49 -6.88
C ARG A 275 -14.12 -9.24 -6.11
N PHE A 276 -13.58 -9.37 -4.89
CA PHE A 276 -13.08 -8.22 -4.13
C PHE A 276 -11.89 -7.55 -4.79
N HIS A 277 -10.93 -8.35 -5.27
CA HIS A 277 -9.76 -7.85 -5.99
C HIS A 277 -10.17 -7.10 -7.26
N THR A 278 -11.00 -7.73 -8.10
CA THR A 278 -11.49 -7.16 -9.35
C THR A 278 -12.32 -5.90 -9.11
N ALA A 279 -13.26 -5.93 -8.16
CA ALA A 279 -14.07 -4.74 -7.85
C ALA A 279 -13.21 -3.57 -7.38
N LYS A 280 -12.17 -3.84 -6.59
CA LYS A 280 -11.27 -2.79 -6.11
C LYS A 280 -10.35 -2.28 -7.21
N LEU A 281 -9.90 -3.17 -8.09
CA LEU A 281 -9.14 -2.82 -9.28
C LEU A 281 -9.96 -1.89 -10.18
N GLU A 282 -11.21 -2.25 -10.49
CA GLU A 282 -12.10 -1.43 -11.33
C GLU A 282 -12.42 -0.08 -10.67
N GLU A 283 -12.65 -0.02 -9.35
CA GLU A 283 -12.80 1.26 -8.62
C GLU A 283 -11.57 2.15 -8.80
N LEU A 284 -10.35 1.59 -8.66
CA LEU A 284 -9.11 2.34 -8.87
C LEU A 284 -8.92 2.77 -10.33
N LYS A 285 -9.32 1.93 -11.28
CA LYS A 285 -9.26 2.25 -12.71
C LYS A 285 -10.19 3.42 -13.05
N GLU A 286 -11.41 3.39 -12.54
CA GLU A 286 -12.39 4.47 -12.70
C GLU A 286 -11.90 5.76 -12.02
N GLU A 287 -11.42 5.68 -10.79
CA GLU A 287 -10.84 6.82 -10.07
C GLU A 287 -9.65 7.42 -10.82
N CYS A 288 -8.74 6.58 -11.34
CA CYS A 288 -7.61 7.05 -12.13
C CYS A 288 -8.09 7.78 -13.39
N ARG A 289 -9.16 7.32 -14.05
CA ARG A 289 -9.73 8.00 -15.23
C ARG A 289 -10.42 9.31 -14.87
N GLU A 290 -11.17 9.36 -13.77
CA GLU A 290 -11.89 10.56 -13.32
C GLU A 290 -10.93 11.66 -12.86
N ASN A 291 -9.90 11.31 -12.08
CA ASN A 291 -8.93 12.25 -11.51
C ASN A 291 -7.77 12.57 -12.46
N TRP A 292 -7.58 11.79 -13.53
CA TRP A 292 -6.51 11.99 -14.51
C TRP A 292 -6.60 13.34 -15.21
N ILE A 293 -7.81 13.69 -15.62
CA ILE A 293 -8.03 14.91 -16.37
C ILE A 293 -8.25 16.01 -15.36
N ASP A 294 -7.18 16.73 -14.99
CA ASP A 294 -7.37 18.07 -14.45
C ASP A 294 -8.17 18.82 -15.52
N LYS A 295 -9.47 19.03 -15.26
CA LYS A 295 -10.41 19.60 -16.23
C LYS A 295 -9.89 20.95 -16.77
N SER A 296 -9.00 21.61 -16.02
CA SER A 296 -8.29 22.81 -16.45
C SER A 296 -7.37 22.59 -17.67
N LEU A 297 -6.68 21.46 -17.78
CA LEU A 297 -5.77 21.14 -18.89
C LEU A 297 -6.50 20.86 -20.22
N LEU A 298 -7.76 20.40 -20.17
CA LEU A 298 -8.59 20.21 -21.37
C LEU A 298 -9.33 21.48 -21.82
N GLN A 299 -9.45 22.47 -20.95
CA GLN A 299 -10.11 23.73 -21.29
C GLN A 299 -9.22 24.64 -22.14
N GLU A 300 -7.92 24.36 -22.16
CA GLU A 300 -6.96 25.10 -22.97
C GLU A 300 -6.71 24.40 -24.31
N PRO A 301 -6.59 25.16 -25.41
CA PRO A 301 -6.24 24.60 -26.70
C PRO A 301 -4.83 24.01 -26.63
N LEU A 302 -4.73 22.68 -26.62
CA LEU A 302 -3.46 21.98 -26.64
C LEU A 302 -2.70 22.29 -27.94
N PRO A 303 -1.36 22.39 -27.90
CA PRO A 303 -0.56 22.57 -29.10
C PRO A 303 -0.84 21.46 -30.13
N ASP A 304 -0.92 21.79 -31.43
CA ASP A 304 -1.11 20.81 -32.50
C ASP A 304 -0.19 19.59 -32.32
N GLY A 305 -0.72 18.38 -32.45
CA GLY A 305 0.05 17.12 -32.29
C GLY A 305 0.37 16.71 -30.86
N PHE A 306 -0.14 17.42 -29.84
CA PHE A 306 -0.12 16.98 -28.45
C PHE A 306 -1.49 16.43 -28.06
N ASP A 307 -1.61 15.10 -28.03
CA ASP A 307 -2.82 14.41 -27.61
C ASP A 307 -2.63 13.82 -26.21
N ILE A 308 -3.18 14.52 -25.21
CA ILE A 308 -3.17 14.10 -23.80
C ILE A 308 -3.88 12.76 -23.62
N THR A 309 -4.93 12.49 -24.40
CA THR A 309 -5.71 11.25 -24.31
C THR A 309 -4.89 10.07 -24.81
N THR A 310 -4.17 10.22 -25.92
CA THR A 310 -3.26 9.15 -26.41
C THR A 310 -2.14 8.89 -25.42
N LEU A 311 -1.49 9.93 -24.88
CA LEU A 311 -0.43 9.77 -23.88
C LEU A 311 -0.95 9.10 -22.59
N PHE A 312 -2.16 9.45 -22.15
CA PHE A 312 -2.81 8.80 -21.03
C PHE A 312 -2.94 7.31 -21.27
N ASN A 313 -3.59 6.93 -22.38
CA ASN A 313 -3.82 5.54 -22.72
C ASN A 313 -2.48 4.78 -22.75
N GLU A 314 -1.42 5.35 -23.35
CA GLU A 314 -0.11 4.70 -23.35
C GLU A 314 0.49 4.45 -21.96
N VAL A 315 0.37 5.40 -21.03
CA VAL A 315 0.92 5.25 -19.67
C VAL A 315 0.02 4.35 -18.83
N TYR A 316 -1.29 4.51 -18.99
CA TYR A 316 -2.30 3.71 -18.33
C TYR A 316 -2.20 2.24 -18.74
N ASP A 317 -2.16 1.94 -20.03
CA ASP A 317 -2.01 0.59 -20.61
C ASP A 317 -0.70 -0.07 -20.16
N LYS A 318 0.38 0.71 -19.95
CA LYS A 318 1.63 0.20 -19.36
C LYS A 318 1.52 -0.08 -17.87
N SER A 319 0.64 0.63 -17.16
CA SER A 319 0.46 0.52 -15.71
C SER A 319 -0.61 -0.51 -15.31
N GLU A 320 -1.60 -0.75 -16.16
CA GLU A 320 -2.73 -1.65 -15.88
C GLU A 320 -2.29 -3.10 -15.59
N PRO A 321 -1.34 -3.71 -16.35
CA PRO A 321 -0.81 -5.02 -16.01
C PRO A 321 -0.12 -5.02 -14.64
N LEU A 322 0.60 -3.95 -14.31
CA LEU A 322 1.28 -3.81 -13.02
C LEU A 322 0.28 -3.71 -11.86
N LEU A 323 -0.85 -3.03 -12.06
CA LEU A 323 -1.96 -2.94 -11.09
C LEU A 323 -2.64 -4.28 -10.85
N THR A 324 -2.87 -5.02 -11.92
CA THR A 324 -3.57 -6.32 -11.89
C THR A 324 -2.82 -7.33 -11.02
N HIS A 325 -1.49 -7.24 -10.96
CA HIS A 325 -0.65 -8.12 -10.14
C HIS A 325 -0.39 -7.59 -8.72
N GLN A 326 -0.95 -6.44 -8.32
CA GLN A 326 -0.76 -5.94 -6.95
C GLN A 326 -1.61 -6.72 -5.95
N PRO A 327 -1.10 -6.96 -4.73
CA PRO A 327 -1.86 -7.60 -3.67
C PRO A 327 -3.01 -6.68 -3.21
N TYR A 328 -4.14 -7.28 -2.83
CA TYR A 328 -5.35 -6.55 -2.43
C TYR A 328 -5.14 -5.50 -1.31
N PRO A 329 -4.36 -5.76 -0.24
CA PRO A 329 -4.08 -4.74 0.78
C PRO A 329 -3.45 -3.46 0.21
N LEU A 330 -2.63 -3.59 -0.83
CA LEU A 330 -2.03 -2.45 -1.51
C LEU A 330 -3.06 -1.71 -2.35
N LEU A 331 -3.93 -2.42 -3.08
CA LEU A 331 -5.05 -1.82 -3.81
C LEU A 331 -6.01 -1.03 -2.89
N ARG A 332 -6.17 -1.45 -1.64
CA ARG A 332 -7.04 -0.73 -0.68
C ARG A 332 -6.46 0.61 -0.23
N LYS A 333 -5.14 0.83 -0.27
CA LYS A 333 -4.50 2.12 0.04
C LYS A 333 -4.65 3.09 -1.15
N LYS A 334 -5.87 3.63 -1.29
CA LYS A 334 -6.32 4.52 -2.37
C LYS A 334 -5.29 5.61 -2.73
N GLU A 335 -4.80 6.32 -1.72
CA GLU A 335 -3.98 7.53 -1.90
C GLU A 335 -2.59 7.28 -2.49
N ASN A 336 -2.05 6.05 -2.45
CA ASN A 336 -0.68 5.82 -2.91
C ASN A 336 -0.59 5.38 -4.38
N ILE A 337 -1.59 4.68 -4.91
CA ILE A 337 -1.53 4.12 -6.27
C ILE A 337 -1.98 5.14 -7.31
N SER A 338 -3.19 5.70 -7.10
CA SER A 338 -3.77 6.74 -7.97
C SER A 338 -2.81 7.92 -8.13
N ASN A 339 -2.28 8.44 -7.02
CA ASN A 339 -1.30 9.54 -7.04
C ASN A 339 0.03 9.18 -7.72
N LYS A 340 0.53 7.94 -7.56
CA LYS A 340 1.76 7.49 -8.25
C LYS A 340 1.56 7.41 -9.75
N ILE A 341 0.43 6.87 -10.19
CA ILE A 341 0.06 6.81 -11.61
C ILE A 341 -0.06 8.23 -12.16
N GLN A 342 -0.82 9.11 -11.51
CA GLN A 342 -0.94 10.51 -11.90
C GLN A 342 0.43 11.20 -12.01
N LYS A 343 1.31 11.03 -11.02
CA LYS A 343 2.67 11.59 -11.05
C LYS A 343 3.49 11.07 -12.22
N ASN A 344 3.44 9.76 -12.51
CA ASN A 344 4.15 9.17 -13.64
C ASN A 344 3.62 9.71 -14.97
N ILE A 345 2.30 9.86 -15.10
CA ILE A 345 1.73 10.39 -16.34
C ILE A 345 2.09 11.87 -16.50
N ARG A 346 2.03 12.71 -15.45
CA ARG A 346 2.51 14.12 -15.50
C ARG A 346 3.97 14.22 -15.94
N ASN A 347 4.84 13.36 -15.39
CA ASN A 347 6.25 13.32 -15.77
C ASN A 347 6.46 12.93 -17.25
N ASN A 348 5.67 11.99 -17.77
CA ASN A 348 5.71 11.59 -19.17
C ASN A 348 5.16 12.69 -20.10
N ALA A 349 4.07 13.36 -19.69
CA ALA A 349 3.51 14.50 -20.40
C ALA A 349 4.50 15.64 -20.52
N ARG A 350 5.17 15.96 -19.40
CA ARG A 350 6.24 16.94 -19.35
C ARG A 350 7.41 16.55 -20.26
N SER A 351 7.82 15.29 -20.26
CA SER A 351 8.89 14.78 -21.12
C SER A 351 8.54 14.84 -22.61
N CYS A 352 7.29 14.52 -22.98
CA CYS A 352 6.78 14.64 -24.35
C CYS A 352 6.72 16.11 -24.80
N ALA A 353 6.19 17.00 -23.95
CA ALA A 353 6.13 18.44 -24.22
C ALA A 353 7.54 19.04 -24.37
N GLN A 354 8.50 18.62 -23.54
CA GLN A 354 9.91 19.00 -23.68
C GLN A 354 10.53 18.50 -24.98
N GLY A 355 10.25 17.25 -25.38
CA GLY A 355 10.71 16.68 -26.65
C GLY A 355 10.16 17.43 -27.87
N LEU A 356 8.87 17.78 -27.86
CA LEU A 356 8.24 18.61 -28.89
C LEU A 356 8.80 20.03 -28.92
N SER A 357 9.06 20.63 -27.76
CA SER A 357 9.68 21.95 -27.64
C SER A 357 11.09 21.96 -28.24
N LEU A 358 11.89 20.93 -27.94
CA LEU A 358 13.23 20.74 -28.49
C LEU A 358 13.18 20.54 -30.01
N SER A 359 12.23 19.72 -30.51
CA SER A 359 12.02 19.51 -31.94
C SER A 359 11.66 20.82 -32.67
N ASN A 360 10.75 21.61 -32.10
CA ASN A 360 10.40 22.93 -32.63
C ASN A 360 11.60 23.89 -32.62
N GLU A 361 12.47 23.82 -31.62
CA GLU A 361 13.71 24.61 -31.55
C GLU A 361 14.72 24.21 -32.62
N LEU A 362 14.88 22.90 -32.87
CA LEU A 362 15.69 22.39 -33.96
C LEU A 362 15.15 22.82 -35.33
N GLU A 363 13.84 22.77 -35.54
CA GLU A 363 13.23 23.25 -36.77
C GLU A 363 13.39 24.77 -36.94
N MET A 364 13.20 25.55 -35.86
CA MET A 364 13.45 26.98 -35.87
C MET A 364 14.90 27.32 -36.20
N THR A 365 15.88 26.64 -35.60
CA THR A 365 17.30 26.87 -35.89
C THR A 365 17.65 26.49 -37.33
N GLN A 366 17.07 25.43 -37.89
CA GLN A 366 17.23 25.10 -39.31
C GLN A 366 16.63 26.17 -40.22
N ILE A 367 15.45 26.70 -39.90
CA ILE A 367 14.84 27.79 -40.68
C ILE A 367 15.71 29.05 -40.55
N ILE A 368 16.10 29.46 -39.34
CA ILE A 368 16.99 30.61 -39.10
C ILE A 368 18.31 30.46 -39.87
N LYS A 369 18.87 29.24 -39.93
CA LYS A 369 20.09 28.95 -40.72
C LYS A 369 19.86 29.18 -42.22
N LYS A 370 18.71 28.77 -42.77
CA LYS A 370 18.32 29.03 -44.16
C LYS A 370 18.18 30.53 -44.45
N TRP A 371 17.68 31.32 -43.49
CA TRP A 371 17.49 32.77 -43.63
C TRP A 371 18.70 33.62 -43.21
N LYS A 372 19.80 32.99 -42.76
CA LYS A 372 21.03 33.68 -42.35
C LYS A 372 21.63 34.50 -43.50
N THR A 373 21.50 34.03 -44.74
CA THR A 373 21.95 34.73 -45.95
C THR A 373 21.15 36.00 -46.20
N LEU A 374 19.82 35.94 -46.06
CA LEU A 374 18.94 37.11 -46.19
C LEU A 374 19.17 38.14 -45.09
N ARG A 375 19.39 37.71 -43.84
CA ARG A 375 19.79 38.64 -42.76
C ARG A 375 21.15 39.29 -43.00
N LYS A 376 22.13 38.54 -43.52
CA LYS A 376 23.44 39.10 -43.92
C LYS A 376 23.29 40.12 -45.05
N LEU A 377 22.39 39.85 -46.01
CA LEU A 377 22.07 40.79 -47.08
C LEU A 377 21.43 42.07 -46.52
N GLY A 378 20.43 41.93 -45.63
CA GLY A 378 19.82 43.06 -44.93
C GLY A 378 20.84 43.89 -44.14
N ALA A 379 21.76 43.25 -43.42
CA ALA A 379 22.85 43.92 -42.71
C ALA A 379 23.77 44.72 -43.65
N ARG A 380 24.12 44.14 -44.80
CA ARG A 380 24.92 44.82 -45.82
C ARG A 380 24.19 46.01 -46.40
N LEU A 381 22.88 45.89 -46.66
CA LEU A 381 22.07 47.01 -47.17
C LEU A 381 21.97 48.16 -46.16
N ILE A 382 21.80 47.87 -44.87
CA ILE A 382 21.84 48.89 -43.81
C ILE A 382 23.22 49.56 -43.76
N TYR A 383 24.30 48.79 -43.86
CA TYR A 383 25.66 49.32 -43.87
C TYR A 383 25.93 50.22 -45.09
N ILE A 384 25.49 49.80 -46.29
CA ILE A 384 25.58 50.60 -47.51
C ILE A 384 24.74 51.88 -47.37
N ALA A 385 23.53 51.80 -46.80
CA ALA A 385 22.70 52.97 -46.53
C ALA A 385 23.38 53.95 -45.56
N ALA A 386 24.07 53.46 -44.53
CA ALA A 386 24.83 54.28 -43.60
C ALA A 386 26.03 54.97 -44.29
N ILE A 387 26.77 54.27 -45.15
CA ILE A 387 27.85 54.86 -45.95
C ILE A 387 27.29 55.92 -46.90
N MET A 388 26.19 55.64 -47.59
CA MET A 388 25.56 56.60 -48.49
C MET A 388 25.05 57.84 -47.72
N ALA A 389 24.50 57.66 -46.52
CA ALA A 389 24.09 58.77 -45.66
C ALA A 389 25.28 59.64 -45.27
N LEU A 390 26.39 59.02 -44.83
CA LEU A 390 27.64 59.73 -44.51
C LEU A 390 28.20 60.46 -45.74
N ALA A 391 28.24 59.80 -46.90
CA ALA A 391 28.69 60.41 -48.14
C ALA A 391 27.80 61.60 -48.54
N THR A 392 26.49 61.49 -48.34
CA THR A 392 25.55 62.59 -48.60
C THR A 392 25.80 63.76 -47.65
N ILE A 393 26.09 63.50 -46.38
CA ILE A 393 26.46 64.54 -45.39
C ILE A 393 27.78 65.21 -45.78
N PHE A 394 28.82 64.44 -46.13
CA PHE A 394 30.11 65.00 -46.55
C PHE A 394 30.01 65.81 -47.84
N LEU A 395 29.23 65.33 -48.81
CA LEU A 395 28.94 66.06 -50.04
C LEU A 395 28.19 67.37 -49.73
N PHE A 396 27.20 67.33 -48.83
CA PHE A 396 26.48 68.53 -48.40
C PHE A 396 27.40 69.55 -47.72
N ILE A 397 28.23 69.12 -46.76
CA ILE A 397 29.21 69.98 -46.08
C ILE A 397 30.24 70.53 -47.08
N GLY A 398 30.79 69.67 -47.95
CA GLY A 398 31.74 70.09 -48.99
C GLY A 398 31.13 71.09 -49.98
N SER A 399 29.84 70.96 -50.31
CA SER A 399 29.16 71.91 -51.18
C SER A 399 29.03 73.31 -50.57
N GLU A 400 28.89 73.40 -49.23
CA GLU A 400 28.81 74.67 -48.51
C GLU A 400 30.19 75.30 -48.31
N VAL A 401 31.22 74.48 -48.05
CA VAL A 401 32.58 74.98 -47.78
C VAL A 401 33.30 75.45 -49.05
N PHE A 402 33.04 74.80 -50.19
CA PHE A 402 33.73 75.07 -51.46
C PHE A 402 32.86 75.81 -52.50
N ASP A 403 31.66 76.25 -52.13
CA ASP A 403 30.70 76.95 -53.00
C ASP A 403 30.42 76.23 -54.34
N LEU A 404 30.38 74.89 -54.28
CA LEU A 404 30.26 74.02 -55.47
C LEU A 404 28.82 73.87 -55.96
N ARG A 405 27.84 74.52 -55.30
CA ARG A 405 26.40 74.31 -55.56
C ARG A 405 25.96 74.64 -56.98
N GLU A 406 26.58 75.63 -57.62
CA GLU A 406 26.23 76.04 -58.99
C GLU A 406 27.00 75.28 -60.08
N HIS A 407 28.16 74.71 -59.74
CA HIS A 407 29.11 74.16 -60.72
C HIS A 407 29.22 72.63 -60.69
N PHE A 408 28.74 71.97 -59.63
CA PHE A 408 28.83 70.52 -59.51
C PHE A 408 27.70 69.81 -60.26
N ARG A 409 28.03 69.21 -61.41
CA ARG A 409 27.18 68.30 -62.17
C ARG A 409 27.83 66.93 -62.24
N LEU A 410 27.12 65.90 -61.78
CA LEU A 410 27.54 64.50 -61.94
C LEU A 410 26.69 63.89 -63.05
N GLY A 411 27.21 63.89 -64.29
CA GLY A 411 26.44 63.50 -65.47
C GLY A 411 25.30 64.49 -65.78
N HIS A 412 24.07 63.99 -65.88
CA HIS A 412 22.86 64.79 -66.19
C HIS A 412 22.13 65.35 -64.97
N LEU A 413 22.54 64.99 -63.75
CA LEU A 413 21.84 65.40 -62.52
C LEU A 413 22.43 66.70 -61.97
N SER A 414 21.55 67.68 -61.74
CA SER A 414 21.91 68.88 -60.99
C SER A 414 22.02 68.58 -59.49
N TRP A 415 22.75 69.41 -58.74
CA TRP A 415 22.87 69.27 -57.28
C TRP A 415 21.51 69.17 -56.57
N LYS A 416 20.51 69.91 -57.06
CA LYS A 416 19.14 69.93 -56.56
C LYS A 416 18.40 68.60 -56.77
N GLU A 417 18.78 67.81 -57.75
CA GLU A 417 18.20 66.48 -58.03
C GLU A 417 19.02 65.36 -57.39
N LEU A 418 20.35 65.54 -57.30
CA LEU A 418 21.27 64.55 -56.76
C LEU A 418 21.07 64.32 -55.25
N VAL A 419 20.90 65.38 -54.45
CA VAL A 419 20.72 65.25 -52.99
C VAL A 419 19.42 64.51 -52.63
N PRO A 420 18.24 64.87 -53.16
CA PRO A 420 17.00 64.12 -52.94
C PRO A 420 17.09 62.67 -53.45
N PHE A 421 17.76 62.44 -54.59
CA PHE A 421 17.97 61.09 -55.12
C PHE A 421 18.82 60.22 -54.18
N MET A 422 19.90 60.77 -53.62
CA MET A 422 20.75 60.09 -52.64
C MET A 422 20.00 59.81 -51.33
N ILE A 423 19.25 60.79 -50.81
CA ILE A 423 18.41 60.61 -49.62
C ILE A 423 17.33 59.54 -49.87
N GLY A 424 16.65 59.58 -51.01
CA GLY A 424 15.67 58.56 -51.40
C GLY A 424 16.29 57.17 -51.49
N SER A 425 17.50 57.06 -52.04
CA SER A 425 18.25 55.81 -52.13
C SER A 425 18.66 55.28 -50.75
N VAL A 426 19.04 56.15 -49.81
CA VAL A 426 19.32 55.79 -48.41
C VAL A 426 18.07 55.25 -47.73
N VAL A 427 16.92 55.92 -47.87
CA VAL A 427 15.65 55.50 -47.26
C VAL A 427 15.18 54.16 -47.81
N ILE A 428 15.23 53.97 -49.13
CA ILE A 428 14.82 52.71 -49.77
C ILE A 428 15.75 51.57 -49.36
N THR A 429 17.07 51.78 -49.46
CA THR A 429 18.07 50.74 -49.14
C THR A 429 18.05 50.39 -47.66
N GLY A 430 17.94 51.40 -46.78
CA GLY A 430 17.79 51.22 -45.34
C GLY A 430 16.49 50.53 -44.96
N GLY A 431 15.37 50.95 -45.56
CA GLY A 431 14.04 50.36 -45.34
C GLY A 431 13.99 48.89 -45.76
N ILE A 432 14.49 48.55 -46.95
CA ILE A 432 14.61 47.16 -47.42
C ILE A 432 15.56 46.36 -46.50
N GLY A 433 16.67 46.97 -46.07
CA GLY A 433 17.61 46.35 -45.14
C GLY A 433 16.99 45.99 -43.79
N ILE A 434 16.21 46.92 -43.20
CA ILE A 434 15.45 46.70 -41.96
C ILE A 434 14.38 45.62 -42.17
N TYR A 435 13.63 45.69 -43.26
CA TYR A 435 12.61 44.69 -43.60
C TYR A 435 13.20 43.28 -43.70
N LEU A 436 14.32 43.12 -44.41
CA LEU A 436 15.01 41.83 -44.56
C LEU A 436 15.61 41.31 -43.24
N MET A 437 16.00 42.20 -42.31
CA MET A 437 16.44 41.81 -40.97
C MET A 437 15.27 41.34 -40.09
N GLN A 438 14.14 42.02 -40.17
CA GLN A 438 12.96 41.78 -39.34
C GLN A 438 12.03 40.71 -39.91
N PHE A 439 12.23 40.29 -41.17
CA PHE A 439 11.40 39.29 -41.82
C PHE A 439 11.35 37.99 -41.01
N ARG A 440 10.13 37.62 -40.59
CA ARG A 440 9.80 36.34 -39.99
C ARG A 440 8.82 35.64 -40.91
N THR A 441 9.12 34.41 -41.31
CA THR A 441 8.16 33.59 -42.04
C THR A 441 6.93 33.29 -41.18
N PRO A 442 5.73 33.13 -41.77
CA PRO A 442 4.55 32.68 -41.04
C PRO A 442 4.81 31.38 -40.26
N LYS A 443 5.62 30.48 -40.85
CA LYS A 443 6.07 29.23 -40.22
C LYS A 443 6.91 29.46 -38.95
N THR A 444 7.87 30.40 -38.96
CA THR A 444 8.62 30.76 -37.75
C THR A 444 7.77 31.42 -36.68
N LYS A 445 6.75 32.20 -37.07
CA LYS A 445 5.82 32.78 -36.10
C LYS A 445 5.01 31.68 -35.41
N ALA A 446 4.43 30.76 -36.19
CA ALA A 446 3.71 29.60 -35.67
C ALA A 446 4.57 28.72 -34.74
N LEU A 447 5.85 28.50 -35.06
CA LEU A 447 6.76 27.74 -34.20
C LEU A 447 7.09 28.46 -32.87
N ILE A 448 7.16 29.79 -32.87
CA ILE A 448 7.36 30.59 -31.65
C ILE A 448 6.11 30.53 -30.77
N ASP A 449 4.94 30.71 -31.36
CA ASP A 449 3.65 30.65 -30.66
C ASP A 449 3.44 29.24 -30.06
N ARG A 450 3.78 28.19 -30.82
CA ARG A 450 3.75 26.80 -30.34
C ARG A 450 4.76 26.53 -29.21
N LYS A 451 5.96 27.12 -29.26
CA LYS A 451 6.96 27.01 -28.18
C LYS A 451 6.47 27.70 -26.90
N ALA A 452 5.82 28.86 -27.01
CA ALA A 452 5.25 29.56 -25.86
C ALA A 452 4.11 28.73 -25.22
N ALA A 453 3.21 28.18 -26.03
CA ALA A 453 2.14 27.30 -25.56
C ALA A 453 2.68 26.02 -24.88
N LEU A 454 3.74 25.41 -25.42
CA LEU A 454 4.38 24.25 -24.79
C LEU A 454 5.08 24.61 -23.47
N ALA A 455 5.65 25.80 -23.35
CA ALA A 455 6.30 26.25 -22.11
C ALA A 455 5.28 26.47 -20.98
N ASP A 456 4.15 27.10 -21.30
CA ASP A 456 3.03 27.30 -20.37
C ASP A 456 2.42 25.95 -19.92
N LEU A 457 2.25 25.01 -20.85
CA LEU A 457 1.81 23.64 -20.53
C LEU A 457 2.79 22.90 -19.61
N ILE A 458 4.10 23.04 -19.81
CA ILE A 458 5.13 22.43 -18.95
C ILE A 458 5.11 23.01 -17.53
N GLU A 459 4.75 24.28 -17.37
CA GLU A 459 4.64 24.93 -16.06
C GLU A 459 3.42 24.43 -15.27
N LYS A 460 2.34 24.08 -15.99
CA LYS A 460 1.10 23.54 -15.42
C LYS A 460 1.17 22.04 -15.08
N LEU A 461 2.12 21.29 -15.66
CA LEU A 461 2.36 19.85 -15.45
C LEU A 461 3.42 19.55 -14.38
#